data_AF-X1Q8V1-F1
#
_entry.id   AF-X1Q8V1-F1
#
_cell.length_a   1.000
_cell.length_b   1.000
_cell.length_c   1.000
_cell.angle_alpha   90.00
_cell.angle_beta   90.00
_cell.angle_gamma   90.00
#
_symmetry.space_group_name_H-M   'P 1'
#
loop_
_entity.id
_entity.type
_entity.pdbx_description
1 polymer ?
#
loop_
_entity_poly.entity_id
_entity_poly.type
_entity_poly.pdbx_seq_one_letter_code
_entity_poly.pdbx_strand_id
1 'polypeptide(L)' 'HDPINPLREADLIYYDGQKYRIEFIEWCASKAKKIHHLELILHKAKTNED' A
#
# COMPACT_ATOMS: atom_id res chain seq x y z
N HIS A 1 1.60 -4.07 -10.15
CA HIS A 1 2.76 -3.60 -9.37
C HIS A 1 3.85 -3.28 -10.36
N ASP A 2 4.28 -2.01 -10.45
CA ASP A 2 5.41 -1.64 -11.30
C ASP A 2 6.70 -2.08 -10.57
N PRO A 3 7.51 -3.00 -11.12
CA PRO A 3 8.75 -3.42 -10.48
C PRO A 3 9.80 -2.30 -10.42
N ILE A 4 9.66 -1.22 -11.21
CA ILE A 4 10.57 -0.08 -11.22
C ILE A 4 10.27 0.87 -10.05
N ASN A 5 8.99 1.00 -9.68
CA ASN A 5 8.53 1.87 -8.59
C ASN A 5 7.67 1.07 -7.61
N PRO A 6 8.30 0.24 -6.75
CA PRO A 6 7.56 -0.53 -5.76
C PRO A 6 6.91 0.39 -4.73
N LEU A 7 5.72 0.02 -4.26
CA LEU A 7 5.07 0.70 -3.14
C LEU A 7 5.92 0.60 -1.87
N ARG A 8 5.94 1.68 -1.09
CA ARG A 8 6.67 1.79 0.17
C ARG A 8 5.74 2.29 1.28
N GLU A 9 6.11 1.97 2.51
CA GLU A 9 5.50 2.61 3.67
C GLU A 9 5.71 4.12 3.60
N ALA A 10 4.76 4.87 4.14
CA ALA A 10 4.60 6.32 4.02
C ALA A 10 4.25 6.85 2.60
N ASP A 11 4.20 6.00 1.56
CA ASP A 11 3.67 6.43 0.26
C ASP A 11 2.20 6.84 0.38
N LEU A 12 1.81 7.78 -0.47
CA LEU A 12 0.46 8.27 -0.58
C LEU A 12 -0.22 7.66 -1.81
N ILE A 13 -1.37 7.03 -1.59
CA ILE A 13 -2.19 6.45 -2.66
C ILE A 13 -3.56 7.10 -2.70
N TYR A 14 -4.15 7.15 -3.89
CA TYR A 14 -5.48 7.67 -4.12
C TYR A 14 -6.39 6.53 -4.56
N TYR A 15 -7.47 6.34 -3.83
CA TYR A 15 -8.49 5.34 -4.15
C TYR A 15 -9.86 5.93 -3.86
N ASP A 16 -10.76 5.84 -4.85
CA ASP A 16 -12.15 6.34 -4.75
C ASP A 16 -12.26 7.80 -4.24
N GLY A 17 -11.43 8.69 -4.82
CA GLY A 17 -11.38 10.11 -4.46
C GLY A 17 -10.82 10.42 -3.07
N GLN A 18 -10.36 9.40 -2.33
CA GLN A 18 -9.82 9.53 -0.99
C GLN A 18 -8.30 9.27 -1.01
N LYS A 19 -7.58 10.05 -0.19
CA LYS A 19 -6.13 9.94 -0.02
C LYS A 19 -5.83 9.07 1.19
N TYR A 20 -4.91 8.12 1.03
CA TYR A 20 -4.45 7.23 2.09
C TYR A 20 -2.93 7.23 2.16
N ARG A 21 -2.39 7.14 3.37
CA ARG A 21 -0.98 6.84 3.62
C ARG A 21 -0.83 5.36 3.90
N ILE A 22 0.13 4.72 3.25
CA ILE A 22 0.50 3.33 3.57
C ILE A 22 1.22 3.32 4.91
N GLU A 23 0.67 2.65 5.92
CA GLU A 23 1.34 2.47 7.21
C GLU A 23 2.17 1.19 7.26
N PHE A 24 1.74 0.15 6.55
CA PHE A 24 2.41 -1.13 6.54
C PHE A 24 2.18 -1.87 5.23
N ILE A 25 3.20 -2.61 4.79
CA ILE A 25 3.15 -3.48 3.60
C ILE A 25 3.57 -4.89 3.98
N GLU A 26 2.70 -5.87 3.72
CA GLU A 26 3.03 -7.28 3.87
C GLU A 26 3.07 -8.00 2.52
N TRP A 27 4.13 -8.79 2.32
CA TRP A 27 4.29 -9.66 1.15
C TRP A 27 3.71 -11.04 1.44
N CYS A 28 2.49 -11.29 0.97
CA CYS A 28 1.80 -12.55 1.24
C CYS A 28 2.22 -13.63 0.24
N ALA A 29 2.88 -14.66 0.77
CA ALA A 29 3.26 -15.84 0.00
C ALA A 29 2.12 -16.85 -0.08
N SER A 30 1.95 -17.45 -1.25
CA SER A 30 1.07 -18.60 -1.47
C SER A 30 1.56 -19.84 -0.71
N LYS A 31 0.73 -20.89 -0.66
CA LYS A 31 1.13 -22.22 -0.14
C LYS A 31 2.39 -22.78 -0.83
N ALA A 32 2.65 -22.38 -2.08
CA ALA A 32 3.85 -22.74 -2.84
C ALA A 32 5.07 -21.84 -2.53
N LYS A 33 5.01 -21.02 -1.47
CA LYS A 33 6.05 -20.05 -1.06
C LYS A 33 6.42 -19.00 -2.11
N LYS A 34 5.56 -18.80 -3.12
CA LYS A 34 5.69 -17.73 -4.11
C LYS A 34 4.86 -16.53 -3.66
N ILE A 35 5.46 -15.35 -3.68
CA ILE A 35 4.76 -14.07 -3.49
C ILE A 35 3.61 -14.00 -4.50
N HIS A 36 2.38 -13.79 -4.02
CA HIS A 36 1.18 -13.77 -4.86
C HIS A 36 0.46 -12.43 -4.84
N HIS A 37 0.43 -11.76 -3.69
CA HIS A 37 -0.22 -10.46 -3.54
C HIS A 37 0.41 -9.69 -2.38
N LEU A 38 0.02 -8.42 -2.27
CA LEU A 38 0.39 -7.52 -1.18
C LEU A 38 -0.84 -7.22 -0.34
N GLU A 39 -0.66 -7.20 0.98
CA GLU A 39 -1.61 -6.62 1.91
C GLU A 39 -1.08 -5.26 2.39
N LEU A 40 -1.96 -4.27 2.42
CA LEU A 40 -1.63 -2.89 2.78
C LEU A 40 -2.51 -2.45 3.94
N ILE A 41 -1.90 -1.93 5.00
CA ILE A 41 -2.62 -1.20 6.05
C ILE A 41 -2.58 0.28 5.71
N LEU A 42 -3.77 0.87 5.58
CA LEU A 42 -3.94 2.24 5.10
C LEU A 42 -4.48 3.15 6.20
N HIS A 43 -3.82 4.29 6.39
CA HIS A 43 -4.36 5.39 7.18
C HIS A 43 -5.03 6.40 6.25
N LYS A 44 -6.31 6.68 6.47
CA LYS A 44 -7.00 7.73 5.70
C LYS A 44 -6.42 9.08 6.06
N ALA A 45 -5.84 9.79 5.09
CA ALA A 45 -5.36 11.13 5.31
C ALA A 45 -6.56 12.04 5.59
N LYS A 46 -6.50 12.79 6.69
CA LYS A 46 -7.49 13.85 6.94
C LYS A 46 -7.29 14.93 5.88
N THR A 47 -8.38 15.54 5.42
CA THR A 47 -8.39 16.57 4.38
C THR A 47 -7.63 17.86 4.75
N ASN A 48 -6.93 17.90 5.89
CA ASN A 48 -6.33 19.09 6.50
C ASN A 48 -4.88 18.89 7.01
N GLU A 49 -4.16 17.85 6.59
CA GLU A 49 -2.72 17.75 6.86
C GLU A 49 -1.94 18.11 5.58
N ASP A 50 -1.74 19.43 5.42
CA ASP A 50 -0.72 20.07 4.57
C ASP A 50 0.60 20.19 5.34
#